data_AF-A0A0N0MD16-F1
#
_entry.id   AF-A0A0N0MD16-F1
#
_cell.length_a   1.000
_cell.length_b   1.000
_cell.length_c   1.000
_cell.angle_alpha   90.00
_cell.angle_beta   90.00
_cell.angle_gamma   90.00
#
_symmetry.space_group_name_H-M   'P 1'
#
loop_
_entity.id
_entity.type
_entity.pdbx_description
1 polymer ?
#
loop_
_entity_poly.entity_id
_entity_poly.type
_entity_poly.pdbx_seq_one_letter_code
_entity_poly.pdbx_strand_id
1 'polypeptide(L)'
;MPNSPGGATDPTIVSRNPMPVQPEVPRIERIGSVRILRGAAGWRGVALRLANTTGEDETFQLALTAGDGRSITVATVNQDDAVALWRDCGRASGLPLLLETSDGAISEPFPQIGPLALGPIRVRRRHAFLNGRRPRFLVRRKSGRLAERPVVISGDRLTD
;
A
#
# COMPACT_ATOMS: atom_id res chain seq x y z
N MET A 1 -43.62 -32.13 -41.43
CA MET A 1 -43.32 -30.84 -40.79
C MET A 1 -41.87 -30.91 -40.29
N PRO A 2 -40.92 -30.12 -40.82
CA PRO A 2 -39.51 -30.28 -40.47
C PRO A 2 -39.16 -29.50 -39.19
N ASN A 3 -38.44 -30.15 -38.29
CA ASN A 3 -37.78 -29.56 -37.12
C ASN A 3 -36.43 -28.96 -37.54
N SER A 4 -36.22 -27.67 -37.27
CA SER A 4 -34.91 -27.01 -37.40
C SER A 4 -34.02 -27.36 -36.20
N PRO A 5 -32.73 -27.69 -36.37
CA PRO A 5 -31.83 -27.91 -35.25
C PRO A 5 -31.33 -26.57 -34.68
N GLY A 6 -31.26 -26.49 -33.35
CA GLY A 6 -30.80 -25.33 -32.61
C GLY A 6 -29.34 -24.99 -32.90
N GLY A 7 -29.09 -23.75 -33.33
CA GLY A 7 -27.75 -23.19 -33.43
C GLY A 7 -27.20 -22.87 -32.04
N ALA A 8 -26.05 -23.45 -31.70
CA ALA A 8 -25.29 -23.08 -30.52
C ALA A 8 -24.75 -21.65 -30.70
N THR A 9 -25.22 -20.71 -29.89
CA THR A 9 -24.60 -19.37 -29.79
C THR A 9 -23.40 -19.47 -28.86
N ASP A 10 -22.21 -19.62 -29.44
CA ASP A 10 -20.93 -19.49 -28.76
C ASP A 10 -20.71 -17.99 -28.45
N PRO A 11 -20.65 -17.54 -27.18
CA PRO A 11 -20.42 -16.15 -26.88
C PRO A 11 -18.93 -15.84 -27.03
N THR A 12 -18.54 -15.30 -28.18
CA THR A 12 -17.23 -14.69 -28.41
C THR A 12 -16.97 -13.63 -27.33
N ILE A 13 -16.13 -13.97 -26.34
CA ILE A 13 -15.63 -13.03 -25.34
C ILE A 13 -14.71 -12.04 -26.06
N VAL A 14 -15.24 -10.86 -26.37
CA VAL A 14 -14.44 -9.73 -26.84
C VAL A 14 -13.54 -9.29 -25.68
N SER A 15 -12.22 -9.41 -25.89
CA SER A 15 -11.21 -8.88 -24.97
C SER A 15 -11.47 -7.38 -24.78
N ARG A 16 -11.87 -7.00 -23.57
CA ARG A 16 -12.06 -5.59 -23.21
C ARG A 16 -10.71 -4.92 -23.31
N ASN A 17 -10.59 -4.00 -24.27
CA ASN A 17 -9.42 -3.15 -24.46
C ASN A 17 -8.96 -2.62 -23.08
N PRO A 18 -7.72 -2.92 -22.62
CA PRO A 18 -7.27 -2.41 -21.33
C PRO A 18 -7.20 -0.89 -21.42
N MET A 19 -7.90 -0.23 -20.51
CA MET A 19 -7.89 1.22 -20.39
C MET A 19 -6.43 1.69 -20.31
N PRO A 20 -5.98 2.64 -21.15
CA PRO A 20 -4.62 3.14 -21.08
C PRO A 20 -4.35 3.64 -19.66
N VAL A 21 -3.26 3.16 -19.06
CA VAL A 21 -2.77 3.58 -17.74
C VAL A 21 -2.74 5.10 -17.75
N GLN A 22 -3.68 5.71 -17.04
CA GLN A 22 -3.68 7.16 -16.88
C GLN A 22 -2.43 7.51 -16.05
N PRO A 23 -1.58 8.46 -16.48
CA PRO A 23 -0.47 8.91 -15.67
C PRO A 23 -1.02 9.45 -14.36
N GLU A 24 -0.67 8.80 -13.26
CA GLU A 24 -1.12 9.18 -11.92
C GLU A 24 -0.61 10.60 -11.65
N VAL A 25 -1.51 11.57 -11.54
CA VAL A 25 -1.13 12.97 -11.32
C VAL A 25 -0.57 13.09 -9.89
N PRO A 26 0.58 13.77 -9.68
CA PRO A 26 1.16 13.92 -8.35
C PRO A 26 0.13 14.53 -7.39
N ARG A 27 -0.25 13.77 -6.36
CA ARG A 27 -1.22 14.19 -5.36
C ARG A 27 -0.49 14.47 -4.05
N ILE A 28 -0.72 15.65 -3.49
CA ILE A 28 -0.26 16.00 -2.14
C ILE A 28 -1.18 15.27 -1.15
N GLU A 29 -0.64 14.29 -0.42
CA GLU A 29 -1.32 13.64 0.69
C GLU A 29 -0.68 14.08 2.01
N ARG A 30 -1.51 14.29 3.03
CA ARG A 30 -1.05 14.70 4.36
C ARG A 30 -0.80 13.44 5.19
N ILE A 31 0.44 13.24 5.64
CA ILE A 31 0.82 12.23 6.62
C ILE A 31 1.26 12.97 7.89
N GLY A 32 0.36 13.03 8.88
CA GLY A 32 0.57 13.83 10.09
C GLY A 32 0.63 15.34 9.80
N SER A 33 1.71 16.01 10.21
CA SER A 33 2.00 17.40 9.85
C SER A 33 2.68 17.54 8.48
N VAL A 34 3.14 16.43 7.89
CA VAL A 34 3.99 16.42 6.70
C VAL A 34 3.13 16.27 5.44
N ARG A 35 3.39 17.11 4.44
CA ARG A 35 2.76 17.03 3.11
C ARG A 35 3.63 16.17 2.21
N ILE A 36 3.28 14.90 2.00
CA ILE A 36 4.05 14.02 1.12
C ILE A 36 3.35 13.93 -0.23
N LEU A 37 4.10 14.17 -1.30
CA LEU A 37 3.67 13.93 -2.67
C LEU A 37 3.66 12.42 -2.93
N ARG A 38 2.49 11.83 -3.21
CA ARG A 38 2.43 10.44 -3.68
C ARG A 38 2.97 10.33 -5.10
N GLY A 39 3.75 9.28 -5.33
CA GLY A 39 4.71 9.15 -6.41
C GLY A 39 4.11 8.93 -7.79
N ALA A 40 4.29 9.95 -8.64
CA ALA A 40 4.51 9.80 -10.08
C ALA A 40 5.69 10.66 -10.58
N ALA A 41 6.29 11.48 -9.72
CA ALA A 41 7.46 12.27 -10.04
C ALA A 41 8.72 11.48 -9.65
N GLY A 42 9.74 11.48 -10.51
CA GLY A 42 11.01 10.73 -10.41
C GLY A 42 11.89 11.05 -9.19
N TRP A 43 11.31 10.97 -8.00
CA TRP A 43 11.98 11.07 -6.71
C TRP A 43 12.75 9.79 -6.46
N ARG A 44 14.03 9.94 -6.14
CA ARG A 44 14.94 8.87 -5.74
C ARG A 44 14.68 8.42 -4.30
N GLY A 45 14.34 9.34 -3.41
CA GLY A 45 14.11 9.01 -1.99
C GLY A 45 13.80 10.21 -1.11
N VAL A 46 13.66 9.94 0.19
CA VAL A 46 13.54 10.94 1.26
C VAL A 46 14.89 11.09 1.94
N ALA A 47 15.55 12.23 1.74
CA ALA A 47 16.81 12.57 2.37
C ALA A 47 16.61 13.20 3.74
N LEU A 48 17.41 12.79 4.72
CA LEU A 48 17.62 13.47 5.99
C LEU A 48 18.95 14.24 5.91
N ARG A 49 18.93 15.54 6.21
CA ARG A 49 20.11 16.41 6.19
C ARG A 49 20.14 17.38 7.36
N LEU A 50 21.34 17.77 7.78
CA LEU A 50 21.52 18.78 8.81
C LEU A 50 21.18 20.18 8.23
N ALA A 51 20.33 20.94 8.94
CA ALA A 51 19.87 22.24 8.48
C ALA A 51 20.63 23.40 9.12
N ASN A 52 21.02 23.23 10.39
CA ASN A 52 21.88 24.17 11.10
C ASN A 52 22.90 23.40 11.93
N THR A 53 24.18 23.76 11.77
CA THR A 53 25.32 23.18 12.50
C THR A 53 25.82 24.08 13.62
N THR A 54 25.27 25.30 13.74
CA THR A 54 25.81 26.35 14.59
C THR A 54 24.69 26.91 15.48
N GLY A 55 24.47 26.26 16.62
CA GLY A 55 23.48 26.61 17.64
C GLY A 55 23.38 25.52 18.71
N GLU A 56 22.74 25.81 19.84
CA GLU A 56 22.44 24.80 20.88
C GLU A 56 21.39 23.78 20.43
N ASP A 57 20.58 24.11 19.41
CA ASP A 57 19.54 23.25 18.87
C ASP A 57 19.87 22.77 17.44
N GLU A 58 20.33 21.52 17.32
CA GLU A 58 20.50 20.86 16.02
C GLU A 58 19.13 20.62 15.38
N THR A 59 18.95 21.19 14.18
CA THR A 59 17.75 21.02 13.38
C THR A 59 18.06 20.25 12.11
N PHE A 60 17.12 19.39 11.73
CA PHE A 60 17.22 18.53 10.56
C PHE A 60 16.13 18.89 9.56
N GLN A 61 16.43 18.66 8.28
CA GLN A 61 15.47 18.77 7.20
C GLN A 61 15.20 17.39 6.59
N LEU A 62 13.93 17.14 6.29
CA LEU A 62 13.49 16.06 5.43
C LEU A 62 13.25 16.63 4.05
N ALA A 63 13.93 16.10 3.03
CA ALA A 63 13.80 16.54 1.65
C ALA A 63 13.43 15.38 0.73
N LEU A 64 12.57 15.63 -0.25
CA LEU A 64 12.42 14.73 -1.39
C LEU A 64 13.53 15.03 -2.38
N THR A 65 14.32 14.02 -2.75
CA THR A 65 15.44 14.18 -3.67
C THR A 65 15.23 13.37 -4.93
N ALA A 66 15.40 14.00 -6.09
CA ALA A 66 15.32 13.38 -7.40
C ALA A 66 16.68 12.81 -7.83
N GLY A 67 16.70 11.92 -8.82
CA GLY A 67 17.93 11.32 -9.33
C GLY A 67 18.88 12.31 -10.02
N ASP A 68 18.37 13.47 -10.44
CA ASP A 68 19.13 14.55 -11.10
C ASP A 68 19.59 15.65 -10.13
N GLY A 69 19.49 15.42 -8.82
CA GLY A 69 19.95 16.34 -7.79
C GLY A 69 18.95 17.41 -7.39
N ARG A 70 17.76 17.51 -8.03
CA ARG A 70 16.71 18.40 -7.51
C ARG A 70 16.23 17.93 -6.15
N SER A 71 16.06 18.85 -5.21
CA SER A 71 15.54 18.55 -3.87
C SER A 71 14.46 19.54 -3.43
N ILE A 72 13.48 19.06 -2.66
CA ILE A 72 12.43 19.90 -2.07
C ILE A 72 12.33 19.56 -0.58
N THR A 73 12.56 20.55 0.28
CA THR A 73 12.35 20.42 1.73
C THR A 73 10.86 20.27 2.03
N VAL A 74 10.52 19.22 2.78
CA VAL A 74 9.14 18.87 3.14
C VAL A 74 8.85 19.15 4.60
N ALA A 75 9.88 19.06 5.46
CA ALA A 75 9.77 19.35 6.89
C ALA A 75 11.12 19.80 7.46
N THR A 76 11.05 20.61 8.50
CA THR A 76 12.15 20.89 9.43
C THR A 76 11.76 20.33 10.79
N VAL A 77 12.66 19.59 11.41
CA VAL A 77 12.39 18.77 12.59
C VAL A 77 13.56 18.86 13.56
N ASN A 78 13.28 18.75 14.85
CA ASN A 78 14.30 18.73 15.89
C ASN A 78 15.03 17.38 15.89
N GLN A 79 16.24 17.34 16.47
CA GLN A 79 17.07 16.13 16.56
C GLN A 79 16.30 14.91 17.12
N ASP A 80 15.53 15.09 18.19
CA ASP A 80 14.82 14.00 18.88
C ASP A 80 13.79 13.28 17.99
N ASP A 81 13.15 14.01 17.07
CA ASP A 81 12.09 13.49 16.21
C ASP A 81 12.58 13.15 14.79
N ALA A 82 13.78 13.59 14.42
CA ALA A 82 14.27 13.58 13.05
C ALA A 82 14.25 12.18 12.43
N VAL A 83 14.80 11.20 13.14
CA VAL A 83 14.89 9.81 12.65
C VAL A 83 13.52 9.14 12.61
N ALA A 84 12.66 9.40 13.60
CA ALA A 84 11.32 8.81 13.66
C ALA A 84 10.46 9.30 12.48
N LEU A 85 10.40 10.62 12.28
CA LEU A 85 9.64 11.23 11.19
C LEU A 85 10.19 10.85 9.82
N TRP A 86 11.51 10.75 9.67
CA TRP A 86 12.14 10.28 8.43
C TRP A 86 11.72 8.85 8.08
N ARG A 87 11.77 7.92 9.05
CA ARG A 87 11.34 6.53 8.85
C ARG A 87 9.85 6.42 8.54
N ASP A 88 9.03 7.22 9.21
CA ASP A 88 7.59 7.28 8.94
C ASP A 88 7.30 7.82 7.55
N CYS A 89 8.04 8.82 7.08
CA CYS A 89 7.96 9.31 5.70
C CYS A 89 8.31 8.22 4.70
N GLY A 90 9.41 7.47 4.91
CA GLY A 90 9.76 6.33 4.05
C GLY A 90 8.69 5.25 4.04
N ARG A 91 8.16 4.88 5.21
CA ARG A 91 7.11 3.86 5.33
C ARG A 91 5.82 4.27 4.61
N ALA A 92 5.41 5.52 4.75
CA ALA A 92 4.14 5.99 4.23
C ALA A 92 4.20 6.37 2.74
N SER A 93 5.36 6.81 2.25
CA SER A 93 5.60 7.09 0.83
C SER A 93 6.00 5.85 0.02
N GLY A 94 6.63 4.86 0.66
CA GLY A 94 7.29 3.74 -0.01
C GLY A 94 8.62 4.11 -0.67
N LEU A 95 9.13 5.32 -0.45
CA LEU A 95 10.39 5.78 -1.02
C LEU A 95 11.60 5.31 -0.19
N PRO A 96 12.75 5.08 -0.85
CA PRO A 96 14.04 4.87 -0.18
C PRO A 96 14.37 5.97 0.82
N LEU A 97 14.96 5.58 1.95
CA LEU A 97 15.55 6.50 2.91
C LEU A 97 16.98 6.85 2.48
N LEU A 98 17.32 8.14 2.48
CA LEU A 98 18.62 8.66 2.08
C LEU A 98 19.21 9.56 3.18
N LEU A 99 20.54 9.63 3.26
CA LEU A 99 21.28 10.59 4.06
C LEU A 99 22.01 11.55 3.14
N GLU A 100 21.94 12.84 3.42
CA GLU A 100 22.70 13.88 2.72
C GLU A 100 23.68 14.53 3.71
N THR A 101 24.97 14.48 3.40
CA THR A 101 26.02 15.10 4.21
C THR A 101 26.05 16.61 4.01
N SER A 102 26.78 17.34 4.86
CA SER A 102 27.02 18.79 4.71
C SER A 102 27.64 19.15 3.35
N ASP A 103 28.38 18.23 2.75
CA ASP A 103 29.01 18.40 1.44
C ASP A 103 28.04 18.11 0.28
N GLY A 104 26.78 17.78 0.58
CA GLY A 104 25.74 17.46 -0.39
C GLY A 104 25.81 16.02 -0.93
N ALA A 105 26.67 15.16 -0.37
CA ALA A 105 26.80 13.77 -0.82
C ALA A 105 25.60 12.95 -0.32
N ILE A 106 24.93 12.25 -1.23
CA ILE A 106 23.73 11.45 -0.92
C ILE A 106 24.08 9.97 -0.87
N SER A 107 23.82 9.34 0.27
CA SER A 107 24.08 7.92 0.52
C SER A 107 22.84 7.19 1.03
N GLU A 108 22.85 5.87 0.87
CA GLU A 108 21.86 4.99 1.49
C GLU A 108 22.37 4.56 2.87
N PRO A 109 21.59 4.75 3.95
CA PRO A 109 21.99 4.38 5.31
C PRO A 109 22.11 2.86 5.51
N PHE A 110 21.41 2.07 4.68
CA PHE A 110 21.37 0.62 4.72
C PHE A 110 21.42 0.07 3.30
N PRO A 111 22.02 -1.10 3.07
CA PRO A 111 21.97 -1.76 1.76
C PRO A 111 20.51 -2.04 1.38
N GLN A 112 20.07 -1.50 0.25
CA GLN A 112 18.74 -1.78 -0.29
C GLN A 112 18.81 -2.86 -1.35
N ILE A 113 17.87 -3.80 -1.31
CA ILE A 113 17.69 -4.83 -2.35
C ILE A 113 17.00 -4.24 -3.60
N GLY A 114 16.62 -2.96 -3.54
CA GLY A 114 15.90 -2.26 -4.58
C GLY A 114 14.38 -2.53 -4.54
N PRO A 115 13.63 -2.01 -5.53
CA PRO A 115 12.18 -2.17 -5.58
C PRO A 115 11.80 -3.65 -5.79
N LEU A 116 10.95 -4.17 -4.91
CA LEU A 116 10.41 -5.53 -5.04
C LEU A 116 9.06 -5.49 -5.78
N ALA A 117 9.00 -6.15 -6.94
CA ALA A 117 7.75 -6.33 -7.67
C ALA A 117 6.85 -7.33 -6.93
N LEU A 118 5.87 -6.82 -6.17
CA LEU A 118 4.93 -7.64 -5.39
C LEU A 118 3.81 -8.27 -6.24
N GLY A 119 3.67 -7.87 -7.50
CA GLY A 119 2.54 -8.26 -8.37
C GLY A 119 1.19 -7.77 -7.84
N PRO A 120 0.06 -8.29 -8.37
CA PRO A 120 -1.26 -7.96 -7.88
C PRO A 120 -1.46 -8.39 -6.43
N ILE A 121 -1.58 -7.43 -5.51
CA ILE A 121 -1.79 -7.72 -4.09
C ILE A 121 -3.25 -8.19 -3.90
N ARG A 122 -3.45 -9.46 -3.56
CA ARG A 122 -4.77 -9.99 -3.20
C ARG A 122 -5.03 -9.80 -1.71
N VAL A 123 -6.03 -9.00 -1.37
CA VAL A 123 -6.50 -8.85 0.02
C VAL A 123 -6.95 -10.23 0.53
N ARG A 124 -6.22 -10.79 1.51
CA ARG A 124 -6.53 -12.11 2.09
C ARG A 124 -7.93 -12.18 2.71
N ARG A 125 -8.44 -11.08 3.27
CA ARG A 125 -9.76 -10.98 3.91
C ARG A 125 -10.53 -9.79 3.37
N ARG A 126 -11.63 -10.07 2.64
CA ARG A 126 -12.46 -9.10 1.90
C ARG A 126 -12.83 -7.81 2.66
N HIS A 127 -12.88 -7.85 4.00
CA HIS A 127 -13.26 -6.72 4.85
C HIS A 127 -12.24 -6.37 5.95
N ALA A 128 -10.99 -6.84 5.85
CA ALA A 128 -9.97 -6.58 6.89
C ALA A 128 -9.66 -5.09 7.08
N PHE A 129 -9.85 -4.26 6.05
CA PHE A 129 -9.68 -2.80 6.17
C PHE A 129 -10.76 -2.13 7.05
N LEU A 130 -11.83 -2.85 7.41
CA LEU A 130 -12.83 -2.41 8.38
C LEU A 130 -12.51 -2.89 9.81
N ASN A 131 -11.44 -3.67 10.01
CA ASN A 131 -11.02 -4.10 11.35
C ASN A 131 -10.70 -2.85 12.20
N GLY A 132 -11.34 -2.74 13.36
CA GLY A 132 -11.22 -1.58 14.26
C GLY A 132 -12.35 -0.55 14.13
N ARG A 133 -13.18 -0.62 13.08
CA ARG A 133 -14.42 0.17 13.01
C ARG A 133 -15.53 -0.52 13.78
N ARG A 134 -16.34 0.23 14.54
CA ARG A 134 -17.57 -0.31 15.14
C ARG A 134 -18.53 -0.74 14.03
N PRO A 135 -18.90 -2.03 13.95
CA PRO A 135 -19.92 -2.48 13.01
C PRO A 135 -21.23 -1.75 13.29
N ARG A 136 -21.80 -1.08 12.29
CA ARG A 136 -23.09 -0.36 12.43
C ARG A 136 -24.30 -1.27 12.23
N PHE A 137 -24.07 -2.50 11.79
CA PHE A 137 -25.07 -3.56 11.71
C PHE A 137 -24.51 -4.80 12.40
N LEU A 138 -25.34 -5.46 13.21
CA LEU A 138 -25.01 -6.76 13.80
C LEU A 138 -24.68 -7.74 12.66
N VAL A 139 -23.39 -8.01 12.44
CA VAL A 139 -22.94 -9.17 11.64
C VAL A 139 -23.13 -10.44 12.48
N ARG A 140 -24.29 -10.59 13.12
CA ARG A 140 -24.66 -11.83 13.77
C ARG A 140 -24.98 -12.81 12.66
N ARG A 141 -24.17 -13.86 12.55
CA ARG A 141 -24.63 -15.08 11.88
C ARG A 141 -25.86 -15.55 12.65
N LYS A 142 -26.99 -15.75 11.97
CA LYS A 142 -28.12 -16.45 12.58
C LYS A 142 -27.60 -17.82 13.01
N SER A 143 -27.88 -18.23 14.25
CA SER A 143 -27.66 -19.62 14.66
C SER A 143 -28.38 -20.52 13.65
N GLY A 144 -27.70 -21.56 13.15
CA GLY A 144 -28.37 -22.55 12.33
C GLY A 144 -29.55 -23.14 13.11
N ARG A 145 -30.69 -23.36 12.44
CA ARG A 145 -31.75 -24.17 13.02
C ARG A 145 -31.32 -25.63 12.89
N LEU A 146 -31.08 -26.29 14.00
CA LEU A 146 -31.06 -27.74 14.04
C LEU A 146 -32.48 -28.24 13.76
N ALA A 147 -32.60 -29.36 13.05
CA ALA A 147 -33.89 -30.03 12.93
C ALA A 147 -34.36 -30.45 14.33
N GLU A 148 -35.67 -30.38 14.57
CA GLU A 148 -36.29 -30.77 15.85
C GLU A 148 -36.00 -32.23 16.21
N ARG A 149 -35.77 -33.06 15.19
CA ARG A 149 -35.29 -34.43 15.34
C ARG A 149 -33.88 -34.57 14.73
N PRO A 150 -32.95 -35.25 15.43
CA PRO A 150 -31.69 -35.64 14.84
C PRO A 150 -31.93 -36.48 13.58
N VAL A 151 -31.22 -36.18 12.49
CA VAL A 151 -31.13 -37.11 11.37
C VAL A 151 -30.25 -38.26 11.83
N VAL A 152 -30.88 -39.40 12.15
CA VAL A 152 -30.16 -40.64 12.43
C VAL A 152 -29.73 -41.23 11.10
N ILE A 153 -28.44 -41.10 10.79
CA ILE A 153 -27.83 -41.84 9.69
C ILE A 153 -27.51 -43.23 10.26
N SER A 154 -28.30 -44.23 9.90
CA SER A 154 -27.97 -45.63 10.19
C SER A 154 -26.64 -45.93 9.51
N GLY A 155 -25.59 -46.12 10.31
CA GLY A 155 -24.31 -46.58 9.79
C GLY A 155 -24.44 -48.04 9.39
N ASP A 156 -24.60 -48.32 8.10
CA ASP A 156 -24.23 -49.63 7.60
C ASP A 156 -22.71 -49.74 7.76
N ARG A 157 -22.29 -50.67 8.61
CA ARG A 157 -20.89 -51.09 8.66
C ARG A 157 -20.61 -51.78 7.34
N LEU A 158 -19.74 -51.18 6.52
CA LEU A 158 -19.05 -51.89 5.46
C LEU A 158 -18.22 -53.00 6.13
N THR A 159 -18.75 -54.21 6.16
CA THR A 159 -17.97 -55.41 6.49
C THR A 159 -17.07 -55.77 5.33
N ASP A 160 -15.86 -56.20 5.71
CA ASP A 160 -14.68 -56.60 4.93
C ASP A 160 -14.95 -57.44 3.68
#